data_AF-A0A9E3S6X4-F1
#
_entry.id   AF-A0A9E3S6X4-F1
#
_cell.length_a   1.000
_cell.length_b   1.000
_cell.length_c   1.000
_cell.angle_alpha   90.00
_cell.angle_beta   90.00
_cell.angle_gamma   90.00
#
_symmetry.space_group_name_H-M   'P 1'
#
loop_
_entity.id
_entity.type
_entity.pdbx_description
1 polymer ?
#
loop_
_entity_poly.entity_id
_entity_poly.type
_entity_poly.pdbx_seq_one_letter_code
_entity_poly.pdbx_strand_id
1 'polypeptide(L)'
;MLEYVTTHDDPYGVFSRWLIDGAKRANTDHGRLYPRVTQSGGDTTVSLYRDAARTQLVADGTINGATGEISLVQQGSSGLSGSVELTSAVPFDVTIDVFYADDDDVTVRQKDVAGFLDGGEFAGRPGFAEPLARAKRVIDVLLNARCPQGWRADVLSPLADACATYALFFIYDHLSTRPDDPAAALATHWRREARLALPLIRLSVASETLSPFTSRVTRA
;
A
#
# COMPACT_ATOMS: atom_id res chain seq x y z
N MET A 1 -4.24 -7.02 10.61
CA MET A 1 -3.40 -5.94 11.17
C MET A 1 -2.26 -5.62 10.22
N LEU A 2 -2.19 -4.37 9.79
CA LEU A 2 -1.19 -3.82 8.88
C LEU A 2 -0.09 -3.17 9.71
N GLU A 3 1.15 -3.60 9.47
CA GLU A 3 2.35 -3.05 10.13
C GLU A 3 3.04 -1.97 9.28
N TYR A 4 2.57 -1.73 8.06
CA TYR A 4 3.20 -0.79 7.13
C TYR A 4 2.26 0.39 6.85
N VAL A 5 2.55 1.51 7.51
CA VAL A 5 1.90 2.80 7.29
C VAL A 5 2.98 3.82 6.97
N THR A 6 2.78 4.61 5.92
CA THR A 6 3.67 5.73 5.60
C THR A 6 2.99 7.03 5.99
N THR A 7 3.64 7.80 6.86
CA THR A 7 3.23 9.16 7.22
C THR A 7 3.74 10.16 6.20
N HIS A 8 2.85 11.04 5.75
CA HIS A 8 3.12 12.18 4.89
C HIS A 8 2.82 13.46 5.63
N ASP A 9 3.55 14.52 5.29
CA ASP A 9 3.31 15.85 5.83
C ASP A 9 3.41 15.89 7.37
N ASP A 10 4.22 15.01 7.99
CA ASP A 10 4.50 14.98 9.43
C ASP A 10 5.91 15.53 9.72
N PRO A 11 6.14 16.86 9.59
CA PRO A 11 7.46 17.44 9.76
C PRO A 11 7.99 17.36 11.20
N TYR A 12 7.11 17.07 12.16
CA TYR A 12 7.44 17.01 13.58
C TYR A 12 7.58 15.56 14.10
N GLY A 13 7.32 14.56 13.26
CA GLY A 13 7.34 13.16 13.65
C GLY A 13 6.33 12.86 14.77
N VAL A 14 5.15 13.49 14.71
CA VAL A 14 4.07 13.42 15.70
C VAL A 14 3.62 11.99 15.95
N PHE A 15 3.65 11.15 14.90
CA PHE A 15 3.17 9.77 14.97
C PHE A 15 4.29 8.76 14.75
N SER A 16 4.22 7.65 15.47
CA SER A 16 5.04 6.48 15.20
C SER A 16 4.26 5.19 15.51
N ARG A 17 4.82 4.04 15.08
CA ARG A 17 4.30 2.69 15.43
C ARG A 17 2.81 2.51 15.13
N TRP A 18 2.35 2.97 13.98
CA TRP A 18 0.98 2.71 13.53
C TRP A 18 0.72 1.21 13.43
N LEU A 19 -0.38 0.78 14.05
CA LEU A 19 -0.98 -0.54 13.87
C LEU A 19 -2.42 -0.32 13.45
N ILE A 20 -2.75 -0.62 12.19
CA ILE A 20 -4.12 -0.41 11.67
C ILE A 20 -4.73 -1.76 11.30
N ASP A 21 -5.97 -1.98 11.70
CA ASP A 21 -6.76 -3.16 11.33
C ASP A 21 -8.08 -2.77 10.68
N GLY A 22 -8.54 -3.62 9.76
CA GLY A 22 -9.81 -3.40 9.05
C GLY A 22 -9.85 -2.22 8.07
N ALA A 23 -8.70 -1.68 7.65
CA ALA A 23 -8.64 -0.73 6.54
C ALA A 23 -9.11 -1.39 5.23
N LYS A 24 -10.03 -0.71 4.54
CA LYS A 24 -10.71 -1.15 3.32
C LYS A 24 -11.13 0.05 2.47
N ARG A 25 -11.59 -0.17 1.24
CA ARG A 25 -12.01 0.91 0.33
C ARG A 25 -13.16 1.74 0.88
N ALA A 26 -14.07 1.12 1.62
CA ALA A 26 -15.22 1.82 2.20
C ALA A 26 -14.83 2.85 3.28
N ASN A 27 -13.68 2.68 3.94
CA ASN A 27 -13.25 3.49 5.09
C ASN A 27 -11.91 4.21 4.88
N THR A 28 -11.44 4.31 3.63
CA THR A 28 -10.25 5.09 3.24
C THR A 28 -10.51 5.86 1.94
N ASP A 29 -9.68 6.87 1.65
CA ASP A 29 -9.61 7.46 0.30
C ASP A 29 -8.54 6.73 -0.50
N HIS A 30 -8.91 5.59 -1.09
CA HIS A 30 -8.00 4.79 -1.94
C HIS A 30 -6.69 4.39 -1.25
N GLY A 31 -6.77 3.92 0.01
CA GLY A 31 -5.55 3.61 0.78
C GLY A 31 -5.04 4.79 1.62
N ARG A 32 -5.69 5.94 1.60
CA ARG A 32 -5.30 7.11 2.39
C ARG A 32 -6.25 7.38 3.54
N LEU A 33 -5.68 7.80 4.66
CA LEU A 33 -6.39 8.34 5.81
C LEU A 33 -5.83 9.71 6.17
N TYR A 34 -6.65 10.50 6.84
CA TYR A 34 -6.33 11.88 7.20
C TYR A 34 -6.41 12.05 8.72
N PRO A 35 -5.35 11.71 9.48
CA PRO A 35 -5.33 11.94 10.90
C PRO A 35 -5.45 13.42 11.27
N ARG A 36 -6.05 13.69 12.42
CA ARG A 36 -6.09 14.98 13.09
C ARG A 36 -5.85 14.80 14.58
N VAL A 37 -4.95 15.59 15.13
CA VAL A 37 -4.73 15.71 16.58
C VAL A 37 -5.49 16.92 17.12
N THR A 38 -6.25 16.74 18.20
CA THR A 38 -6.89 17.83 18.95
C THR A 38 -6.61 17.69 20.44
N GLN A 39 -6.66 18.80 21.15
CA GLN A 39 -6.48 18.83 22.61
C GLN A 39 -7.62 19.57 23.29
N SER A 40 -8.10 19.03 24.40
CA SER A 40 -9.10 19.68 25.26
C SER A 40 -8.92 19.22 26.70
N GLY A 41 -8.75 20.15 27.63
CA GLY A 41 -8.72 19.83 29.07
C GLY A 41 -7.60 18.88 29.51
N GLY A 42 -6.50 18.79 28.75
CA GLY A 42 -5.39 17.87 29.02
C GLY A 42 -5.52 16.52 28.31
N ASP A 43 -6.66 16.24 27.71
CA ASP A 43 -6.84 15.07 26.86
C ASP A 43 -6.39 15.38 25.43
N THR A 44 -5.69 14.43 24.82
CA THR A 44 -5.28 14.48 23.41
C THR A 44 -6.02 13.41 22.62
N THR A 45 -6.72 13.83 21.56
CA THR A 45 -7.53 12.94 20.72
C THR A 45 -6.95 12.88 19.32
N VAL A 46 -6.78 11.66 18.80
CA VAL A 46 -6.43 11.39 17.41
C VAL A 46 -7.67 10.87 16.70
N SER A 47 -8.08 11.56 15.64
CA SER A 47 -9.22 11.20 14.81
C SER A 47 -8.74 10.85 13.41
N LEU A 48 -9.19 9.73 12.86
CA LEU A 48 -8.91 9.27 11.50
C LEU A 48 -10.12 9.51 10.60
N TYR A 49 -9.91 10.23 9.51
CA TYR A 49 -10.93 10.51 8.50
C TYR A 49 -10.61 9.80 7.20
N ARG A 50 -11.66 9.40 6.47
CA ARG A 50 -11.53 8.81 5.13
C ARG A 50 -11.49 9.83 3.99
N ASP A 51 -11.60 11.12 4.27
CA ASP A 51 -11.60 12.18 3.25
C ASP A 51 -10.73 13.37 3.67
N ALA A 52 -10.14 14.05 2.69
CA ALA A 52 -9.23 15.18 2.91
C ALA A 52 -9.89 16.38 3.61
N ALA A 53 -11.20 16.56 3.43
CA ALA A 53 -11.96 17.60 4.10
C ALA A 53 -12.28 17.25 5.57
N ARG A 54 -11.96 16.02 6.01
CA ARG A 54 -12.17 15.49 7.37
C ARG A 54 -13.62 15.59 7.80
N THR A 55 -14.52 15.17 6.91
CA THR A 55 -15.97 15.17 7.14
C THR A 55 -16.51 13.79 7.50
N GLN A 56 -15.73 12.73 7.26
CA GLN A 56 -16.13 11.34 7.43
C GLN A 56 -15.17 10.64 8.41
N LEU A 57 -15.49 10.73 9.70
CA LEU A 57 -14.74 10.08 10.77
C LEU A 57 -14.91 8.55 10.68
N VAL A 58 -13.79 7.81 10.70
CA VAL A 58 -13.79 6.35 10.62
C VAL A 58 -13.21 5.67 11.85
N ALA A 59 -12.33 6.32 12.60
CA ALA A 59 -11.86 5.84 13.90
C ALA A 59 -11.33 7.01 14.73
N ASP A 60 -11.33 6.88 16.06
CA ASP A 60 -10.67 7.81 16.95
C ASP A 60 -10.19 7.15 18.24
N GLY A 61 -9.35 7.86 18.97
CA GLY A 61 -8.87 7.46 20.28
C GLY A 61 -8.37 8.66 21.06
N THR A 62 -8.50 8.58 22.39
CA THR A 62 -8.13 9.66 23.30
C THR A 62 -7.22 9.10 24.40
N ILE A 63 -6.21 9.88 24.77
CA ILE A 63 -5.38 9.64 25.96
C ILE A 63 -5.40 10.87 26.86
N ASN A 64 -5.27 10.63 28.16
CA ASN A 64 -5.01 11.70 29.12
C ASN A 64 -3.50 12.00 29.12
N GLY A 65 -3.11 13.16 28.62
CA GLY A 65 -1.72 13.55 28.47
C GLY A 65 -1.32 13.94 27.05
N ALA A 66 -0.05 14.28 26.89
CA ALA A 66 0.51 14.84 25.67
C ALA A 66 1.08 13.78 24.70
N THR A 67 1.48 12.62 25.22
CA THR A 67 2.23 11.60 24.47
C THR A 67 1.89 10.20 24.98
N GLY A 68 2.09 9.19 24.14
CA GLY A 68 1.91 7.78 24.47
C GLY A 68 1.09 7.02 23.44
N GLU A 69 0.87 5.74 23.69
CA GLU A 69 0.05 4.89 22.83
C GLU A 69 -1.43 5.23 22.95
N ILE A 70 -2.06 5.50 21.81
CA ILE A 70 -3.49 5.76 21.67
C ILE A 70 -4.13 4.54 21.00
N SER A 71 -5.08 3.91 21.69
CA SER A 71 -5.94 2.89 21.09
C SER A 71 -7.05 3.54 20.27
N LEU A 72 -7.15 3.17 18.99
CA LEU A 72 -8.12 3.69 18.03
C LEU A 72 -9.31 2.73 17.92
N VAL A 73 -10.50 3.26 18.16
CA VAL A 73 -11.76 2.54 18.08
C VAL A 73 -12.52 3.00 16.84
N GLN A 74 -13.13 2.05 16.14
CA GLN A 74 -13.95 2.36 14.97
C GLN A 74 -15.08 3.32 15.30
N GLN A 75 -15.38 4.20 14.36
CA GLN A 75 -16.54 5.10 14.38
C GLN A 75 -17.47 4.79 13.21
N GLY A 76 -18.78 4.92 13.45
CA GLY A 76 -19.79 4.72 12.41
C GLY A 76 -19.78 3.33 11.74
N SER A 77 -19.40 2.28 12.48
CA SER A 77 -19.27 0.91 11.95
C SER A 77 -18.31 0.80 10.75
N SER A 78 -17.28 1.65 10.70
CA SER A 78 -16.27 1.64 9.63
C SER A 78 -15.53 0.30 9.51
N GLY A 79 -15.43 -0.45 10.62
CA GLY A 79 -14.57 -1.63 10.75
C GLY A 79 -13.09 -1.31 10.98
N LEU A 80 -12.71 -0.03 11.07
CA LEU A 80 -11.31 0.40 11.21
C LEU A 80 -10.94 0.57 12.69
N SER A 81 -9.93 -0.14 13.16
CA SER A 81 -9.39 -0.01 14.52
C SER A 81 -7.87 -0.05 14.50
N GLY A 82 -7.23 0.18 15.65
CA GLY A 82 -5.78 0.13 15.69
C GLY A 82 -5.16 0.74 16.94
N SER A 83 -3.86 1.04 16.84
CA SER A 83 -3.18 1.93 17.77
C SER A 83 -2.11 2.76 17.07
N VAL A 84 -1.69 3.83 17.73
CA VAL A 84 -0.61 4.72 17.30
C VAL A 84 0.14 5.26 18.51
N GLU A 85 1.46 5.37 18.40
CA GLU A 85 2.28 6.06 19.40
C GLU A 85 2.35 7.55 19.06
N LEU A 86 1.83 8.40 19.94
CA LEU A 86 1.88 9.85 19.83
C LEU A 86 3.13 10.39 20.54
N THR A 87 4.02 11.05 19.79
CA THR A 87 5.26 11.62 20.33
C THR A 87 5.14 13.10 20.73
N SER A 88 4.09 13.77 20.24
CA SER A 88 3.82 15.19 20.47
C SER A 88 2.33 15.49 20.41
N ALA A 89 1.85 16.37 21.28
CA ALA A 89 0.43 16.70 21.41
C ALA A 89 -0.01 17.90 20.58
N VAL A 90 0.88 18.46 19.76
CA VAL A 90 0.61 19.66 18.98
C VAL A 90 -0.57 19.38 18.05
N PRO A 91 -1.66 20.19 18.11
CA PRO A 91 -2.78 20.04 17.18
C PRO A 91 -2.29 20.19 15.75
N PHE A 92 -2.47 19.14 14.97
CA PHE A 92 -1.89 19.06 13.64
C PHE A 92 -2.66 18.06 12.77
N ASP A 93 -2.67 18.34 11.47
CA ASP A 93 -3.38 17.59 10.44
C ASP A 93 -2.32 16.88 9.59
N VAL A 94 -2.43 15.55 9.48
CA VAL A 94 -1.46 14.69 8.77
C VAL A 94 -2.18 13.90 7.69
N THR A 95 -1.42 13.34 6.77
CA THR A 95 -1.89 12.35 5.80
C THR A 95 -1.12 11.05 6.00
N ILE A 96 -1.79 9.91 6.00
CA ILE A 96 -1.12 8.60 6.04
C ILE A 96 -1.61 7.72 4.90
N ASP A 97 -0.70 6.94 4.34
CA ASP A 97 -1.04 5.87 3.41
C ASP A 97 -1.03 4.54 4.18
N VAL A 98 -2.20 3.89 4.23
CA VAL A 98 -2.45 2.55 4.77
C VAL A 98 -2.55 1.56 3.62
N PHE A 99 -1.53 0.72 3.48
CA PHE A 99 -1.48 -0.26 2.41
C PHE A 99 -2.31 -1.49 2.77
N TYR A 100 -3.54 -1.55 2.26
CA TYR A 100 -4.38 -2.75 2.34
C TYR A 100 -4.65 -3.31 0.94
N ALA A 101 -5.09 -4.57 0.91
CA ALA A 101 -5.73 -5.14 -0.27
C ALA A 101 -6.93 -5.91 0.26
N ASP A 102 -8.12 -5.35 0.10
CA ASP A 102 -9.37 -6.02 0.45
C ASP A 102 -9.94 -6.77 -0.77
N ASP A 103 -10.89 -7.68 -0.52
CA ASP A 103 -11.49 -8.50 -1.57
C ASP A 103 -12.24 -7.65 -2.60
N ASP A 104 -12.75 -6.47 -2.22
CA ASP A 104 -13.46 -5.55 -3.11
C ASP A 104 -12.49 -4.87 -4.08
N ASP A 105 -11.33 -4.41 -3.60
CA ASP A 105 -10.23 -3.89 -4.42
C ASP A 105 -9.66 -4.98 -5.31
N VAL A 106 -9.50 -6.20 -4.80
CA VAL A 106 -9.10 -7.34 -5.61
C VAL A 106 -10.17 -7.65 -6.67
N THR A 107 -11.46 -7.54 -6.37
CA THR A 107 -12.56 -7.82 -7.32
C THR A 107 -12.68 -6.74 -8.40
N VAL A 108 -12.63 -5.46 -8.00
CA VAL A 108 -12.65 -4.32 -8.92
C VAL A 108 -11.40 -4.35 -9.80
N ARG A 109 -10.23 -4.59 -9.21
CA ARG A 109 -8.98 -4.75 -9.96
C ARG A 109 -8.91 -6.07 -10.70
N GLN A 110 -9.60 -7.14 -10.29
CA GLN A 110 -9.76 -8.35 -11.09
C GLN A 110 -10.56 -8.06 -12.34
N LYS A 111 -11.45 -7.06 -12.36
CA LYS A 111 -12.13 -6.65 -13.58
C LYS A 111 -11.19 -5.87 -14.51
N ASP A 112 -10.35 -5.01 -13.95
CA ASP A 112 -9.29 -4.29 -14.69
C ASP A 112 -8.19 -5.23 -15.18
N VAL A 113 -7.78 -6.18 -14.33
CA VAL A 113 -6.78 -7.22 -14.58
C VAL A 113 -7.39 -8.33 -15.44
N ALA A 114 -8.68 -8.65 -15.37
CA ALA A 114 -9.35 -9.53 -16.33
C ALA A 114 -9.46 -8.85 -17.70
N GLY A 115 -9.64 -7.52 -17.77
CA GLY A 115 -9.46 -6.79 -19.02
C GLY A 115 -8.01 -6.81 -19.52
N PHE A 116 -7.03 -6.79 -18.61
CA PHE A 116 -5.59 -6.93 -18.91
C PHE A 116 -5.19 -8.36 -19.28
N LEU A 117 -5.90 -9.36 -18.75
CA LEU A 117 -5.71 -10.81 -18.90
C LEU A 117 -6.71 -11.42 -19.89
N ASP A 118 -7.65 -10.68 -20.46
CA ASP A 118 -8.43 -11.15 -21.62
C ASP A 118 -7.52 -11.32 -22.86
N GLY A 119 -6.27 -10.85 -22.77
CA GLY A 119 -5.15 -11.22 -23.65
C GLY A 119 -4.18 -12.29 -23.10
N GLY A 120 -4.39 -12.86 -21.91
CA GLY A 120 -3.45 -13.75 -21.22
C GLY A 120 -4.08 -14.88 -20.39
N GLU A 121 -3.45 -16.06 -20.38
CA GLU A 121 -3.97 -17.38 -19.97
C GLU A 121 -4.48 -17.58 -18.50
N PHE A 122 -4.62 -16.51 -17.69
CA PHE A 122 -4.70 -16.60 -16.23
C PHE A 122 -5.95 -15.99 -15.57
N ALA A 123 -6.84 -15.33 -16.31
CA ALA A 123 -8.08 -14.78 -15.74
C ALA A 123 -8.99 -15.91 -15.18
N GLY A 124 -9.46 -15.76 -13.93
CA GLY A 124 -10.51 -16.61 -13.34
C GLY A 124 -10.06 -17.92 -12.66
N ARG A 125 -8.76 -18.18 -12.51
CA ARG A 125 -8.31 -19.41 -11.81
C ARG A 125 -8.34 -19.26 -10.27
N PRO A 126 -8.96 -20.18 -9.51
CA PRO A 126 -8.96 -20.16 -8.04
C PRO A 126 -7.54 -20.20 -7.45
N GLY A 127 -7.30 -19.43 -6.38
CA GLY A 127 -6.00 -19.40 -5.67
C GLY A 127 -5.00 -18.33 -6.12
N PHE A 128 -5.37 -17.48 -7.09
CA PHE A 128 -4.50 -16.40 -7.60
C PHE A 128 -4.75 -15.03 -6.97
N ALA A 129 -5.82 -14.87 -6.17
CA ALA A 129 -6.21 -13.59 -5.56
C ALA A 129 -5.18 -13.04 -4.56
N GLU A 130 -4.73 -13.88 -3.62
CA GLU A 130 -3.79 -13.48 -2.57
C GLU A 130 -2.39 -13.13 -3.12
N PRO A 131 -1.82 -13.88 -4.08
CA PRO A 131 -0.52 -13.52 -4.64
C PRO A 131 -0.57 -12.29 -5.57
N LEU A 132 -1.67 -12.08 -6.30
CA LEU A 132 -1.91 -10.82 -7.04
C LEU A 132 -1.95 -9.61 -6.08
N ALA A 133 -2.67 -9.74 -4.96
CA ALA A 133 -2.72 -8.71 -3.93
C ALA A 133 -1.34 -8.43 -3.32
N ARG A 134 -0.55 -9.48 -3.04
CA ARG A 134 0.82 -9.35 -2.53
C ARG A 134 1.73 -8.63 -3.51
N ALA A 135 1.66 -8.99 -4.79
CA ALA A 135 2.44 -8.35 -5.82
C ALA A 135 2.12 -6.86 -5.95
N LYS A 136 0.83 -6.52 -6.05
CA LYS A 136 0.37 -5.13 -6.12
C LYS A 136 0.91 -4.32 -4.95
N ARG A 137 0.82 -4.83 -3.71
CA ARG A 137 1.38 -4.15 -2.53
C ARG A 137 2.88 -3.87 -2.65
N VAL A 138 3.66 -4.86 -3.11
CA VAL A 138 5.12 -4.68 -3.29
C VAL A 138 5.42 -3.61 -4.34
N ILE A 139 4.65 -3.62 -5.42
CA ILE A 139 4.74 -2.63 -6.50
C ILE A 139 4.39 -1.23 -5.99
N ASP A 140 3.26 -1.06 -5.31
CA ASP A 140 2.80 0.22 -4.79
C ASP A 140 3.82 0.80 -3.79
N VAL A 141 4.39 -0.04 -2.92
CA VAL A 141 5.45 0.37 -1.99
C VAL A 141 6.73 0.78 -2.74
N LEU A 142 7.15 0.01 -3.74
CA LEU A 142 8.34 0.35 -4.55
C LEU A 142 8.16 1.64 -5.35
N LEU A 143 6.95 1.90 -5.83
CA LEU A 143 6.60 3.13 -6.55
C LEU A 143 6.54 4.33 -5.60
N ASN A 144 5.84 4.22 -4.48
CA ASN A 144 5.75 5.30 -3.49
C ASN A 144 7.09 5.63 -2.85
N ALA A 145 7.97 4.64 -2.63
CA ALA A 145 9.29 4.87 -2.07
C ALA A 145 10.28 5.52 -3.06
N ARG A 146 9.99 5.53 -4.37
CA ARG A 146 10.93 5.99 -5.41
C ARG A 146 10.39 7.11 -6.29
N CYS A 147 9.09 7.41 -6.24
CA CYS A 147 8.48 8.48 -7.01
C CYS A 147 8.32 9.75 -6.16
N PRO A 148 8.75 10.93 -6.65
CA PRO A 148 8.39 12.22 -6.08
C PRO A 148 6.87 12.43 -6.00
N GLN A 149 6.40 13.20 -5.00
CA GLN A 149 4.98 13.57 -4.91
C GLN A 149 4.48 14.21 -6.22
N GLY A 150 3.28 13.81 -6.69
CA GLY A 150 2.57 14.46 -7.81
C GLY A 150 2.55 13.72 -9.16
N TRP A 151 2.97 12.46 -9.22
CA TRP A 151 2.93 11.69 -10.47
C TRP A 151 1.51 11.28 -10.86
N ARG A 152 1.19 11.30 -12.17
CA ARG A 152 -0.10 10.90 -12.74
C ARG A 152 -0.08 9.44 -13.21
N ALA A 153 -1.26 8.79 -13.26
CA ALA A 153 -1.39 7.38 -13.59
C ALA A 153 -0.86 6.97 -14.99
N ASP A 154 -0.94 7.87 -15.97
CA ASP A 154 -0.40 7.70 -17.33
C ASP A 154 1.14 7.65 -17.37
N VAL A 155 1.81 8.33 -16.45
CA VAL A 155 3.27 8.28 -16.28
C VAL A 155 3.73 6.91 -15.75
N LEU A 156 2.83 6.19 -15.08
CA LEU A 156 3.07 4.87 -14.51
C LEU A 156 2.75 3.73 -15.49
N SER A 157 2.26 4.00 -16.69
CA SER A 157 1.90 2.96 -17.67
C SER A 157 3.07 2.01 -18.01
N PRO A 158 4.33 2.47 -18.20
CA PRO A 158 5.47 1.58 -18.44
C PRO A 158 5.81 0.70 -17.22
N LEU A 159 5.34 1.06 -16.03
CA LEU A 159 5.48 0.23 -14.84
C LEU A 159 4.45 -0.90 -14.85
N ALA A 160 3.27 -0.72 -15.45
CA ALA A 160 2.20 -1.71 -15.44
C ALA A 160 2.68 -3.09 -15.95
N ASP A 161 3.45 -3.14 -17.04
CA ASP A 161 3.97 -4.41 -17.61
C ASP A 161 5.01 -5.07 -16.69
N ALA A 162 5.92 -4.28 -16.12
CA ALA A 162 6.88 -4.76 -15.15
C ALA A 162 6.21 -5.23 -13.85
N CYS A 163 5.15 -4.53 -13.45
CA CYS A 163 4.33 -4.81 -12.29
C CYS A 163 3.53 -6.11 -12.49
N ALA A 164 2.95 -6.31 -13.67
CA ALA A 164 2.33 -7.57 -14.05
C ALA A 164 3.35 -8.73 -14.04
N THR A 165 4.55 -8.50 -14.56
CA THR A 165 5.65 -9.50 -14.54
C THR A 165 6.09 -9.83 -13.10
N TYR A 166 6.19 -8.84 -12.23
CA TYR A 166 6.48 -9.03 -10.81
C TYR A 166 5.34 -9.74 -10.08
N ALA A 167 4.10 -9.48 -10.50
CA ALA A 167 2.94 -10.17 -9.97
C ALA A 167 2.93 -11.64 -10.32
N LEU A 168 3.24 -11.99 -11.57
CA LEU A 168 3.46 -13.37 -11.98
C LEU A 168 4.56 -14.01 -11.13
N PHE A 169 5.67 -13.32 -10.86
CA PHE A 169 6.71 -13.86 -9.96
C PHE A 169 6.17 -14.25 -8.58
N PHE A 170 5.46 -13.37 -7.88
CA PHE A 170 4.91 -13.68 -6.54
C PHE A 170 3.80 -14.74 -6.59
N ILE A 171 2.98 -14.73 -7.63
CA ILE A 171 1.96 -15.75 -7.91
C ILE A 171 2.60 -17.13 -8.02
N TYR A 172 3.60 -17.28 -8.87
CA TYR A 172 4.23 -18.58 -9.07
C TYR A 172 5.12 -19.00 -7.90
N ASP A 173 5.79 -18.06 -7.23
CA ASP A 173 6.54 -18.34 -5.99
C ASP A 173 5.61 -18.90 -4.90
N HIS A 174 4.45 -18.28 -4.70
CA HIS A 174 3.43 -18.79 -3.77
C HIS A 174 2.93 -20.19 -4.18
N LEU A 175 2.62 -20.41 -5.46
CA LEU A 175 2.17 -21.71 -5.95
C LEU A 175 3.26 -22.80 -5.84
N SER A 176 4.54 -22.43 -5.95
CA SER A 176 5.67 -23.35 -5.83
C SER A 176 5.96 -23.85 -4.40
N THR A 177 5.32 -23.27 -3.39
CA THR A 177 5.40 -23.77 -2.00
C THR A 177 4.46 -24.94 -1.74
N ARG A 178 3.63 -25.33 -2.72
CA ARG A 178 2.78 -26.52 -2.66
C ARG A 178 3.58 -27.77 -3.08
N PRO A 179 3.55 -28.85 -2.29
CA PRO A 179 4.57 -29.92 -2.37
C PRO A 179 4.71 -30.76 -3.66
N ASP A 180 3.99 -30.54 -4.76
CA ASP A 180 4.05 -31.43 -5.94
C ASP A 180 3.87 -30.75 -7.31
N ASP A 181 4.28 -29.49 -7.51
CA ASP A 181 3.73 -28.70 -8.63
C ASP A 181 4.73 -28.30 -9.75
N PRO A 182 4.46 -28.58 -11.05
CA PRO A 182 5.09 -27.92 -12.20
C PRO A 182 5.13 -26.37 -12.12
N ALA A 183 4.36 -25.76 -11.21
CA ALA A 183 4.49 -24.37 -10.82
C ALA A 183 5.89 -23.95 -10.36
N ALA A 184 6.74 -24.84 -9.82
CA ALA A 184 8.11 -24.48 -9.39
C ALA A 184 9.05 -24.12 -10.55
N ALA A 185 8.92 -24.81 -11.68
CA ALA A 185 9.65 -24.49 -12.90
C ALA A 185 9.18 -23.15 -13.49
N LEU A 186 7.86 -22.91 -13.50
CA LEU A 186 7.27 -21.64 -13.92
C LEU A 186 7.69 -20.48 -12.99
N ALA A 187 7.71 -20.70 -11.67
CA ALA A 187 8.20 -19.70 -10.70
C ALA A 187 9.64 -19.31 -10.97
N THR A 188 10.50 -20.29 -11.25
CA THR A 188 11.90 -20.06 -11.58
C THR A 188 12.06 -19.30 -12.90
N HIS A 189 11.25 -19.64 -13.91
CA HIS A 189 11.20 -18.92 -15.18
C HIS A 189 10.79 -17.46 -14.98
N TRP A 190 9.64 -17.19 -14.36
CA TRP A 190 9.14 -15.83 -14.15
C TRP A 190 10.02 -15.01 -13.20
N ARG A 191 10.70 -15.64 -12.23
CA ARG A 191 11.73 -14.97 -11.41
C ARG A 191 12.90 -14.46 -12.27
N ARG A 192 13.31 -15.22 -13.28
CA ARG A 192 14.37 -14.83 -14.20
C ARG A 192 13.89 -13.70 -15.12
N GLU A 193 12.70 -13.83 -15.70
CA GLU A 193 12.12 -12.79 -16.58
C GLU A 193 11.94 -11.46 -15.83
N ALA A 194 11.41 -11.48 -14.60
CA ALA A 194 11.29 -10.28 -13.77
C ALA A 194 12.65 -9.62 -13.49
N ARG A 195 13.70 -10.40 -13.20
CA ARG A 195 15.06 -9.88 -13.00
C ARG A 195 15.65 -9.23 -14.25
N LEU A 196 15.33 -9.75 -15.43
CA LEU A 196 15.80 -9.21 -16.71
C LEU A 196 15.00 -7.97 -17.13
N ALA A 197 13.70 -7.93 -16.83
CA ALA A 197 12.81 -6.83 -17.18
C ALA A 197 13.05 -5.58 -16.31
N LEU A 198 13.31 -5.74 -15.02
CA LEU A 198 13.45 -4.62 -14.08
C LEU A 198 14.48 -3.56 -14.53
N PRO A 199 15.73 -3.91 -14.91
CA PRO A 199 16.72 -2.93 -15.34
C PRO A 199 16.41 -2.24 -16.68
N LEU A 200 15.41 -2.72 -17.42
CA LEU A 200 14.99 -2.15 -18.69
C LEU A 200 13.89 -1.09 -18.53
N ILE A 201 13.27 -1.01 -17.34
CA ILE A 201 12.24 0.00 -17.06
C ILE A 201 12.88 1.39 -17.10
N ARG A 202 12.32 2.23 -17.97
CA ARG A 202 12.66 3.63 -18.11
C ARG A 202 11.39 4.43 -17.88
N LEU A 203 11.42 5.34 -16.91
CA LEU A 203 10.32 6.26 -16.63
C LEU A 203 10.73 7.61 -17.21
N SER A 204 9.90 8.20 -18.07
CA SER A 204 10.17 9.53 -18.60
C SER A 204 9.25 10.53 -17.91
N VAL A 205 9.85 11.47 -17.17
CA VAL A 205 9.12 12.46 -16.36
C VAL A 205 9.69 13.83 -16.64
N ALA A 206 8.84 14.77 -17.08
CA ALA A 206 9.25 16.14 -17.40
C ALA A 206 10.49 16.23 -18.31
N SER A 207 10.61 15.31 -19.28
CA SER A 207 11.76 15.14 -20.19
C SER A 207 13.03 14.52 -19.59
N GLU A 208 13.01 14.14 -18.32
CA GLU A 208 14.07 13.38 -17.67
C GLU A 208 13.77 11.88 -17.69
N THR A 209 14.77 11.03 -17.96
CA THR A 209 14.60 9.58 -17.96
C THR A 209 15.19 8.95 -16.70
N LEU A 210 14.32 8.38 -15.86
CA LEU A 210 14.67 7.68 -14.64
C LEU A 210 14.74 6.17 -14.89
N SER A 211 15.76 5.53 -14.33
CA SER A 211 15.90 4.06 -14.31
C SER A 211 15.72 3.58 -12.87
N PRO A 212 14.46 3.43 -12.40
CA PRO A 212 14.17 3.20 -10.99
C PRO A 212 14.81 1.92 -10.46
N PHE A 213 15.08 0.94 -11.31
CA PHE A 213 15.64 -0.35 -10.92
C PHE A 213 17.01 -0.56 -11.56
N THR A 214 18.00 0.22 -11.13
CA THR A 214 19.39 -0.12 -11.42
C THR A 214 19.77 -1.39 -10.64
N SER A 215 20.41 -2.34 -11.32
CA SER A 215 20.96 -3.53 -10.66
C SER A 215 22.01 -3.08 -9.65
N ARG A 216 21.69 -3.06 -8.35
CA ARG A 216 22.71 -2.99 -7.30
C ARG A 216 23.45 -4.33 -7.27
N VAL A 217 24.34 -4.53 -8.23
CA VAL A 217 25.40 -5.52 -8.14
C VAL A 217 26.72 -4.78 -8.34
N THR A 218 27.16 -4.11 -7.29
CA THR A 218 28.58 -4.09 -6.97
C THR A 218 28.76 -5.12 -5.87
N ARG A 219 29.07 -6.36 -6.26
CA ARG A 219 29.77 -7.24 -5.33
C ARG A 219 31.14 -6.59 -5.08
N ALA A 220 31.47 -6.41 -3.81
CA ALA A 220 32.86 -6.27 -3.39
C ALA A 220 33.63 -7.55 -3.74
#